data_AF-A0A2H6GXL1-F1
#
_entry.id   AF-A0A2H6GXL1-F1
#
_cell.length_a   1.000
_cell.length_b   1.000
_cell.length_c   1.000
_cell.angle_alpha   90.00
_cell.angle_beta   90.00
_cell.angle_gamma   90.00
#
_symmetry.space_group_name_H-M   'P 1'
#
loop_
_entity.id
_entity.type
_entity.pdbx_description
1 polymer ?
#
loop_
_entity_poly.entity_id
_entity_poly.type
_entity_poly.pdbx_seq_one_letter_code
_entity_poly.pdbx_strand_id
1 'polypeptide(L)'
;MKVEMEEVIKLLNGIENFPENHRLFLITDKSYIRIYYGIITSSWTAEEFYEIRSLRLERGEILELFSKLEFIVNELIQLKILGANSDKGKNLDDILENVDLFSRIRLLNKWGIIDKSVNGKLMHVKQVRNGFAHAWGKEEVRYKGEVIGNNFSEFKGDMEEIWKKILEIYKKEQEKIDLKPLFEELKELNPETNVDFIIDLLED
;
A
#
# COMPACT_ATOMS: atom_id res chain seq x y z
N MET A 1 -26.98 1.66 -1.13
CA MET A 1 -26.36 3.02 -0.96
C MET A 1 -24.90 2.75 -0.60
N LYS A 2 -23.91 3.12 -1.43
CA LYS A 2 -22.53 2.67 -1.23
C LYS A 2 -21.98 3.22 0.09
N VAL A 3 -21.57 2.34 1.02
CA VAL A 3 -20.88 2.74 2.26
C VAL A 3 -19.61 3.49 1.90
N GLU A 4 -19.42 4.66 2.48
CA GLU A 4 -18.19 5.42 2.31
C GLU A 4 -17.05 4.73 3.05
N MET A 5 -15.87 4.61 2.41
CA MET A 5 -14.72 3.92 3.01
C MET A 5 -14.29 4.55 4.34
N GLU A 6 -14.54 5.84 4.54
CA GLU A 6 -14.28 6.54 5.80
C GLU A 6 -15.12 5.97 6.97
N GLU A 7 -16.37 5.59 6.71
CA GLU A 7 -17.26 4.99 7.71
C GLU A 7 -16.79 3.58 8.07
N VAL A 8 -16.34 2.81 7.07
CA VAL A 8 -15.71 1.49 7.26
C VAL A 8 -14.50 1.62 8.18
N ILE A 9 -13.56 2.54 7.87
CA ILE A 9 -12.36 2.77 8.68
C ILE A 9 -12.73 3.13 10.12
N LYS A 10 -13.72 4.00 10.31
CA LYS A 10 -14.16 4.42 11.65
C LYS A 10 -14.72 3.28 12.47
N LEU A 11 -15.51 2.39 11.88
CA LEU A 11 -16.08 1.25 12.58
C LEU A 11 -15.01 0.21 12.92
N LEU A 12 -14.14 -0.13 11.97
CA LEU A 12 -13.02 -1.04 12.23
C LEU A 12 -12.10 -0.49 13.34
N ASN A 13 -11.86 0.83 13.38
CA ASN A 13 -11.07 1.44 14.44
C ASN A 13 -11.73 1.38 15.84
N GLY A 14 -13.05 1.17 15.90
CA GLY A 14 -13.79 1.03 17.16
C GLY A 14 -13.78 -0.39 17.75
N ILE A 15 -13.19 -1.36 17.06
CA ILE A 15 -13.14 -2.75 17.50
C ILE A 15 -11.86 -2.95 18.31
N GLU A 16 -11.99 -3.42 19.55
CA GLU A 16 -10.84 -3.56 20.46
C GLU A 16 -10.05 -4.85 20.22
N ASN A 17 -10.70 -5.93 19.78
CA ASN A 17 -10.10 -7.25 19.64
C ASN A 17 -10.32 -7.81 18.22
N PHE A 18 -9.38 -7.53 17.31
CA PHE A 18 -9.34 -8.24 16.03
C PHE A 18 -8.70 -9.61 16.18
N PRO A 19 -9.20 -10.65 15.47
CA PRO A 19 -8.56 -11.94 15.43
C PRO A 19 -7.12 -11.87 14.91
N GLU A 20 -6.22 -12.69 15.46
CA GLU A 20 -4.79 -12.67 15.11
C GLU A 20 -4.49 -13.15 13.68
N ASN A 21 -5.43 -13.82 13.02
CA ASN A 21 -5.32 -14.18 11.61
C ASN A 21 -5.67 -13.02 10.67
N HIS A 22 -6.21 -11.89 11.17
CA HIS A 22 -6.72 -10.82 10.33
C HIS A 22 -5.65 -9.81 9.89
N ARG A 23 -5.70 -9.43 8.61
CA ARG A 23 -4.80 -8.47 7.97
C ARG A 23 -5.57 -7.69 6.92
N LEU A 24 -5.61 -6.36 7.07
CA LEU A 24 -6.30 -5.48 6.14
C LEU A 24 -5.66 -4.09 6.17
N PHE A 25 -5.53 -3.46 5.03
CA PHE A 25 -5.15 -2.05 4.94
C PHE A 25 -6.20 -1.30 4.14
N LEU A 26 -6.72 -0.20 4.68
CA LEU A 26 -7.65 0.69 3.97
C LEU A 26 -7.16 2.12 4.13
N ILE A 27 -7.27 2.92 3.07
CA ILE A 27 -6.83 4.31 3.05
C ILE A 27 -7.81 5.19 2.27
N THR A 28 -8.08 6.39 2.78
CA THR A 28 -8.79 7.47 2.10
C THR A 28 -7.86 8.67 1.92
N ASP A 29 -8.36 9.76 1.35
CA ASP A 29 -7.61 11.03 1.31
C ASP A 29 -7.32 11.59 2.70
N LYS A 30 -8.07 11.16 3.73
CA LYS A 30 -8.00 11.72 5.08
C LYS A 30 -7.45 10.74 6.09
N SER A 31 -7.82 9.47 6.02
CA SER A 31 -7.51 8.51 7.07
C SER A 31 -6.97 7.20 6.52
N TYR A 32 -6.38 6.39 7.39
CA TYR A 32 -6.10 5.01 7.10
C TYR A 32 -6.34 4.15 8.33
N ILE A 33 -6.53 2.86 8.09
CA ILE A 33 -6.43 1.80 9.09
C ILE A 33 -5.60 0.67 8.52
N ARG A 34 -4.75 0.12 9.37
CA ARG A 34 -3.98 -1.09 9.14
C ARG A 34 -4.28 -2.05 10.27
N ILE A 35 -4.83 -3.20 9.93
CA ILE A 35 -4.94 -4.38 10.78
C ILE A 35 -3.82 -5.30 10.32
N TYR A 36 -2.92 -5.68 11.21
CA TYR A 36 -1.78 -6.55 10.90
C TYR A 36 -1.67 -7.64 11.94
N TYR A 37 -2.26 -8.80 11.63
CA TYR A 37 -2.38 -9.97 12.51
C TYR A 37 -2.99 -9.60 13.86
N GLY A 38 -4.18 -8.98 13.81
CA GLY A 38 -4.92 -8.50 14.98
C GLY A 38 -4.47 -7.14 15.52
N ILE A 39 -3.28 -6.65 15.16
CA ILE A 39 -2.78 -5.36 15.64
C ILE A 39 -3.34 -4.23 14.78
N ILE A 40 -4.09 -3.32 15.41
CA ILE A 40 -4.66 -2.15 14.73
C ILE A 40 -3.69 -0.98 14.84
N THR A 41 -3.47 -0.30 13.73
CA THR A 41 -2.83 1.02 13.65
C THR A 41 -3.67 1.88 12.73
N SER A 42 -4.06 3.07 13.18
CA SER A 42 -4.90 3.97 12.40
C SER A 42 -4.47 5.42 12.57
N SER A 43 -4.84 6.26 11.60
CA SER A 43 -4.70 7.70 11.69
C SER A 43 -5.86 8.37 10.99
N TRP A 44 -6.29 9.50 11.54
CA TRP A 44 -7.24 10.43 10.89
C TRP A 44 -6.55 11.45 10.00
N THR A 45 -5.24 11.28 9.79
CA THR A 45 -4.45 11.95 8.75
C THR A 45 -3.70 10.90 7.93
N ALA A 46 -3.85 10.93 6.62
CA ALA A 46 -3.10 10.08 5.68
C ALA A 46 -1.94 10.84 5.01
N GLU A 47 -1.55 12.00 5.57
CA GLU A 47 -0.49 12.89 5.06
C GLU A 47 0.85 12.16 4.87
N GLU A 48 1.17 11.20 5.73
CA GLU A 48 2.39 10.39 5.63
C GLU A 48 2.48 9.58 4.33
N PHE A 49 1.33 9.33 3.70
CA PHE A 49 1.19 8.70 2.41
C PHE A 49 1.04 9.71 1.26
N TYR A 50 0.98 11.02 1.47
CA TYR A 50 0.82 11.98 0.36
C TYR A 50 2.02 12.89 0.10
N GLU A 51 2.95 13.01 1.05
CA GLU A 51 4.06 13.94 0.91
C GLU A 51 5.41 13.25 0.67
N ILE A 52 5.86 13.27 -0.59
CA ILE A 52 7.28 13.06 -0.97
C ILE A 52 8.02 14.42 -1.07
N ARG A 53 7.31 15.54 -0.82
CA ARG A 53 7.77 16.90 -1.08
C ARG A 53 9.05 17.31 -0.35
N SER A 54 9.40 16.65 0.75
CA SER A 54 10.62 16.94 1.53
C SER A 54 11.78 15.99 1.24
N LEU A 55 11.70 15.14 0.20
CA LEU A 55 12.74 14.18 -0.14
C LEU A 55 14.07 14.86 -0.47
N ARG A 56 15.11 14.50 0.29
CA ARG A 56 16.52 14.90 0.07
C ARG A 56 17.27 13.78 -0.63
N LEU A 57 18.38 14.15 -1.28
CA LEU A 57 19.29 13.20 -1.93
C LEU A 57 20.18 12.53 -0.87
N GLU A 58 19.55 11.78 0.02
CA GLU A 58 20.18 11.08 1.14
C GLU A 58 19.83 9.59 1.07
N ARG A 59 20.83 8.72 1.22
CA ARG A 59 20.67 7.26 1.05
C ARG A 59 19.50 6.72 1.88
N GLY A 60 19.42 7.13 3.14
CA GLY A 60 18.36 6.68 4.06
C GLY A 60 16.97 7.04 3.56
N GLU A 61 16.75 8.30 3.17
CA GLU A 61 15.44 8.77 2.69
C GLU A 61 15.02 8.14 1.38
N ILE A 62 15.97 7.93 0.46
CA ILE A 62 15.69 7.25 -0.81
C ILE A 62 15.29 5.80 -0.55
N LEU A 63 16.01 5.09 0.32
CA LEU A 63 15.68 3.70 0.65
C LEU A 63 14.35 3.60 1.42
N GLU A 64 14.06 4.53 2.34
CA GLU A 64 12.78 4.62 3.04
C GLU A 64 11.62 4.83 2.05
N LEU A 65 11.80 5.71 1.06
CA LEU A 65 10.81 5.91 0.00
C LEU A 65 10.52 4.61 -0.77
N PHE A 66 11.54 3.81 -1.08
CA PHE A 66 11.34 2.50 -1.70
C PHE A 66 10.68 1.49 -0.76
N SER A 67 10.94 1.54 0.55
CA SER A 67 10.24 0.72 1.53
C SER A 67 8.74 1.06 1.61
N LYS A 68 8.38 2.35 1.54
CA LYS A 68 6.98 2.78 1.45
C LYS A 68 6.30 2.29 0.16
N LEU A 69 7.00 2.40 -0.98
CA LEU A 69 6.55 1.83 -2.25
C LEU A 69 6.34 0.32 -2.15
N GLU A 70 7.27 -0.37 -1.52
CA GLU A 70 7.22 -1.81 -1.30
C GLU A 70 6.03 -2.23 -0.44
N PHE A 71 5.75 -1.48 0.62
CA PHE A 71 4.56 -1.66 1.44
C PHE A 71 3.28 -1.62 0.59
N ILE A 72 3.02 -0.53 -0.14
CA ILE A 72 1.78 -0.41 -0.93
C ILE A 72 1.69 -1.48 -2.04
N VAL A 73 2.81 -1.84 -2.66
CA VAL A 73 2.84 -2.93 -3.66
C VAL A 73 2.48 -4.28 -3.03
N ASN A 74 2.95 -4.56 -1.81
CA ASN A 74 2.58 -5.78 -1.09
C ASN A 74 1.10 -5.76 -0.71
N GLU A 75 0.61 -4.64 -0.20
CA GLU A 75 -0.81 -4.46 0.11
C GLU A 75 -1.68 -4.69 -1.13
N LEU A 76 -1.31 -4.15 -2.30
CA LEU A 76 -2.01 -4.41 -3.57
C LEU A 76 -2.10 -5.90 -3.91
N ILE A 77 -1.02 -6.65 -3.68
CA ILE A 77 -0.98 -8.09 -3.98
C ILE A 77 -1.83 -8.87 -2.96
N GLN A 78 -1.73 -8.54 -1.68
CA GLN A 78 -2.57 -9.10 -0.62
C GLN A 78 -4.05 -8.88 -0.95
N LEU A 79 -4.42 -7.65 -1.28
CA LEU A 79 -5.77 -7.27 -1.73
C LEU A 79 -6.25 -8.12 -2.90
N LYS A 80 -5.39 -8.30 -3.90
CA LYS A 80 -5.76 -8.97 -5.14
C LYS A 80 -5.97 -10.46 -4.95
N ILE A 81 -5.14 -11.10 -4.13
CA ILE A 81 -5.16 -12.55 -3.93
C ILE A 81 -6.18 -12.96 -2.87
N LEU A 82 -6.24 -12.21 -1.77
CA LEU A 82 -7.00 -12.61 -0.58
C LEU A 82 -8.19 -11.71 -0.28
N GLY A 83 -8.21 -10.47 -0.77
CA GLY A 83 -9.28 -9.51 -0.46
C GLY A 83 -9.32 -9.21 1.03
N ALA A 84 -10.49 -9.39 1.65
CA ALA A 84 -10.67 -9.27 3.10
C ALA A 84 -10.34 -10.57 3.86
N ASN A 85 -10.30 -11.72 3.17
CA ASN A 85 -9.92 -12.96 3.81
C ASN A 85 -8.43 -12.90 4.18
N SER A 86 -8.11 -13.23 5.43
CA SER A 86 -6.75 -13.05 5.93
C SER A 86 -6.05 -14.36 6.31
N ASP A 87 -6.70 -15.51 6.17
CA ASP A 87 -6.21 -16.81 6.67
C ASP A 87 -4.84 -17.21 6.12
N LYS A 88 -4.55 -16.79 4.89
CA LYS A 88 -3.28 -17.06 4.20
C LYS A 88 -2.38 -15.82 4.08
N GLY A 89 -2.74 -14.72 4.74
CA GLY A 89 -2.01 -13.45 4.69
C GLY A 89 -0.54 -13.64 5.04
N LYS A 90 -0.25 -14.42 6.10
CA LYS A 90 1.12 -14.64 6.58
C LYS A 90 1.97 -15.43 5.61
N ASN A 91 1.41 -16.50 5.06
CA ASN A 91 2.07 -17.30 4.03
C ASN A 91 2.36 -16.45 2.78
N LEU A 92 1.46 -15.53 2.43
CA LEU A 92 1.69 -14.62 1.31
C LEU A 92 2.74 -13.55 1.64
N ASP A 93 2.75 -12.99 2.85
CA ASP A 93 3.82 -12.09 3.32
C ASP A 93 5.19 -12.80 3.21
N ASP A 94 5.31 -14.03 3.74
CA ASP A 94 6.54 -14.84 3.68
C ASP A 94 7.01 -15.08 2.24
N ILE A 95 6.08 -15.34 1.30
CA ILE A 95 6.40 -15.47 -0.13
C ILE A 95 6.89 -14.13 -0.68
N LEU A 96 6.18 -13.04 -0.40
CA LEU A 96 6.50 -11.73 -0.95
C LEU A 96 7.86 -11.25 -0.45
N GLU A 97 8.23 -11.48 0.81
CA GLU A 97 9.57 -11.18 1.34
C GLU A 97 10.71 -11.75 0.49
N ASN A 98 10.49 -12.91 -0.14
CA ASN A 98 11.48 -13.59 -0.98
C ASN A 98 11.45 -13.17 -2.46
N VAL A 99 10.51 -12.33 -2.87
CA VAL A 99 10.38 -11.84 -4.25
C VAL A 99 10.85 -10.39 -4.30
N ASP A 100 11.72 -10.00 -5.23
CA ASP A 100 12.14 -8.59 -5.30
C ASP A 100 10.98 -7.65 -5.69
N LEU A 101 10.97 -6.44 -5.13
CA LEU A 101 9.96 -5.40 -5.39
C LEU A 101 9.60 -5.24 -6.88
N PHE A 102 10.58 -5.26 -7.77
CA PHE A 102 10.31 -5.02 -9.20
C PHE A 102 9.73 -6.24 -9.90
N SER A 103 9.96 -7.45 -9.38
CA SER A 103 9.22 -8.65 -9.81
C SER A 103 7.77 -8.61 -9.34
N ARG A 104 7.50 -8.11 -8.12
CA ARG A 104 6.13 -7.86 -7.61
C ARG A 104 5.39 -6.82 -8.47
N ILE A 105 6.03 -5.70 -8.80
CA ILE A 105 5.49 -4.69 -9.73
C ILE A 105 5.18 -5.29 -11.11
N ARG A 106 6.10 -6.09 -11.65
CA ARG A 106 5.89 -6.76 -12.95
C ARG A 106 4.69 -7.71 -12.91
N LEU A 107 4.48 -8.39 -11.79
CA LEU A 107 3.31 -9.24 -11.57
C LEU A 107 2.01 -8.41 -11.60
N LEU A 108 1.96 -7.29 -10.88
CA LEU A 108 0.82 -6.37 -10.91
C LEU A 108 0.55 -5.80 -12.33
N ASN A 109 1.60 -5.52 -13.11
CA ASN A 109 1.45 -5.12 -14.51
C ASN A 109 0.87 -6.25 -15.38
N LYS A 110 1.32 -7.50 -15.20
CA LYS A 110 0.76 -8.66 -15.90
C LYS A 110 -0.71 -8.90 -15.56
N TRP A 111 -1.13 -8.56 -14.33
CA TRP A 111 -2.53 -8.62 -13.91
C TRP A 111 -3.36 -7.43 -14.40
N GLY A 112 -2.76 -6.46 -15.08
CA GLY A 112 -3.45 -5.26 -15.57
C GLY A 112 -3.81 -4.25 -14.48
N ILE A 113 -3.24 -4.38 -13.28
CA ILE A 113 -3.48 -3.45 -12.15
C ILE A 113 -2.67 -2.17 -12.31
N ILE A 114 -1.39 -2.32 -12.68
CA ILE A 114 -0.49 -1.19 -12.96
C ILE A 114 -0.37 -1.00 -14.47
N ASP A 115 -0.61 0.22 -14.95
CA ASP A 115 -0.50 0.55 -16.36
C ASP A 115 0.96 0.58 -16.87
N LYS A 116 1.12 0.61 -18.20
CA LYS A 116 2.45 0.63 -18.84
C LYS A 116 3.23 1.93 -18.59
N SER A 117 2.55 3.05 -18.36
CA SER A 117 3.19 4.36 -18.11
C SER A 117 3.92 4.35 -16.76
N VAL A 118 3.26 3.86 -15.71
CA VAL A 118 3.85 3.68 -14.38
C VAL A 118 5.01 2.67 -14.44
N ASN A 119 4.84 1.56 -15.16
CA ASN A 119 5.90 0.56 -15.31
C ASN A 119 7.18 1.11 -15.97
N GLY A 120 7.04 1.99 -16.97
CA GLY A 120 8.19 2.64 -17.62
C GLY A 120 9.00 3.50 -16.64
N LYS A 121 8.33 4.33 -15.84
CA LYS A 121 9.00 5.16 -14.82
C LYS A 121 9.62 4.30 -13.71
N LEU A 122 8.93 3.24 -13.28
CA LEU A 122 9.43 2.29 -12.27
C LEU A 122 10.78 1.65 -12.67
N MET A 123 10.99 1.37 -13.96
CA MET A 123 12.26 0.83 -14.44
C MET A 123 13.43 1.82 -14.33
N HIS A 124 13.17 3.12 -14.45
CA HIS A 124 14.21 4.14 -14.29
C HIS A 124 14.57 4.36 -12.81
N VAL A 125 13.56 4.46 -11.94
CA VAL A 125 13.79 4.66 -10.49
C VAL A 125 14.40 3.42 -9.83
N LYS A 126 14.20 2.21 -10.40
CA LYS A 126 14.91 0.98 -10.00
C LYS A 126 16.43 1.17 -9.98
N GLN A 127 16.98 1.87 -10.96
CA GLN A 127 18.43 2.09 -11.06
C GLN A 127 18.93 2.88 -9.86
N VAL A 128 18.14 3.85 -9.39
CA VAL A 128 18.47 4.69 -8.24
C VAL A 128 18.42 3.88 -6.95
N ARG A 129 17.37 3.06 -6.73
CA ARG A 129 17.32 2.15 -5.57
C ARG A 129 18.55 1.26 -5.52
N ASN A 130 18.84 0.57 -6.63
CA ASN A 130 19.96 -0.37 -6.69
C ASN A 130 21.30 0.34 -6.51
N GLY A 131 21.45 1.54 -7.08
CA GLY A 131 22.61 2.39 -6.86
C GLY A 131 22.80 2.70 -5.38
N PHE A 132 21.78 3.22 -4.69
CA PHE A 132 21.87 3.53 -3.26
C PHE A 132 22.00 2.29 -2.36
N ALA A 133 21.55 1.12 -2.80
CA ALA A 133 21.73 -0.13 -2.05
C ALA A 133 23.19 -0.62 -2.07
N HIS A 134 23.93 -0.39 -3.16
CA HIS A 134 25.23 -1.01 -3.40
C HIS A 134 26.41 -0.03 -3.53
N ALA A 135 26.16 1.23 -3.86
CA ALA A 135 27.21 2.24 -4.03
C ALA A 135 27.77 2.74 -2.69
N TRP A 136 29.01 3.23 -2.72
CA TRP A 136 29.66 3.88 -1.58
C TRP A 136 29.29 5.37 -1.52
N GLY A 137 29.12 6.01 -2.68
CA GLY A 137 28.75 7.42 -2.80
C GLY A 137 27.60 7.68 -3.79
N LYS A 138 26.96 8.85 -3.66
CA LYS A 138 25.84 9.28 -4.52
C LYS A 138 26.28 9.61 -5.95
N GLU A 139 27.55 9.95 -6.14
CA GLU A 139 28.21 10.22 -7.42
C GLU A 139 28.27 8.99 -8.34
N GLU A 140 28.16 7.78 -7.79
CA GLU A 140 28.10 6.52 -8.53
C GLU A 140 26.68 6.17 -8.97
N VAL A 141 25.66 6.78 -8.32
CA VAL A 141 24.25 6.50 -8.60
C VAL A 141 23.82 7.26 -9.86
N ARG A 142 23.11 6.55 -10.74
CA ARG A 142 22.65 7.08 -12.03
C ARG A 142 21.12 7.08 -12.10
N TYR A 143 20.56 8.11 -12.73
CA TYR A 143 19.17 8.22 -13.13
C TYR A 143 19.07 8.60 -14.60
N LYS A 144 18.37 7.78 -15.41
CA LYS A 144 18.24 7.98 -16.86
C LYS A 144 19.58 8.22 -17.59
N GLY A 145 20.66 7.62 -17.08
CA GLY A 145 22.02 7.74 -17.65
C GLY A 145 22.89 8.83 -17.05
N GLU A 146 22.35 9.72 -16.22
CA GLU A 146 23.08 10.84 -15.61
C GLU A 146 23.33 10.62 -14.12
N VAL A 147 24.35 11.28 -13.55
CA VAL A 147 24.61 11.26 -12.09
C VAL A 147 23.37 11.79 -11.37
N ILE A 148 22.87 11.06 -10.36
CA ILE A 148 21.64 11.46 -9.65
C ILE A 148 21.74 12.87 -9.05
N GLY A 149 22.93 13.31 -8.63
CA GLY A 149 23.16 14.67 -8.13
C GLY A 149 22.77 15.76 -9.11
N ASN A 150 22.94 15.53 -10.42
CA ASN A 150 22.59 16.48 -11.47
C ASN A 150 21.12 16.40 -11.88
N ASN A 151 20.49 15.24 -11.65
CA ASN A 151 19.15 14.94 -12.13
C ASN A 151 18.16 14.52 -11.01
N PHE A 152 18.41 14.98 -9.78
CA PHE A 152 17.63 14.57 -8.62
C PHE A 152 16.19 15.11 -8.69
N SER A 153 16.01 16.31 -9.23
CA SER A 153 14.68 16.93 -9.36
C SER A 153 13.76 16.11 -10.28
N GLU A 154 14.28 15.57 -11.39
CA GLU A 154 13.50 14.73 -12.29
C GLU A 154 13.18 13.37 -11.65
N PHE A 155 14.15 12.75 -10.97
CA PHE A 155 13.92 11.54 -10.18
C PHE A 155 12.81 11.75 -9.16
N LYS A 156 12.86 12.85 -8.40
CA LYS A 156 11.85 13.20 -7.40
C LYS A 156 10.47 13.38 -8.03
N GLY A 157 10.36 14.13 -9.12
CA GLY A 157 9.10 14.31 -9.83
C GLY A 157 8.52 13.00 -10.38
N ASP A 158 9.37 12.12 -10.92
CA ASP A 158 8.94 10.81 -11.40
C ASP A 158 8.50 9.90 -10.24
N MET A 159 9.18 9.94 -9.10
CA MET A 159 8.76 9.21 -7.89
C MET A 159 7.44 9.73 -7.31
N GLU A 160 7.25 11.05 -7.27
CA GLU A 160 5.99 11.67 -6.85
C GLU A 160 4.82 11.21 -7.73
N GLU A 161 5.02 11.18 -9.05
CA GLU A 161 4.00 10.70 -9.98
C GLU A 161 3.71 9.20 -9.81
N ILE A 162 4.75 8.37 -9.71
CA ILE A 162 4.61 6.92 -9.47
C ILE A 162 3.80 6.69 -8.20
N TRP A 163 4.18 7.35 -7.11
CA TRP A 163 3.58 7.16 -5.80
C TRP A 163 2.11 7.56 -5.81
N LYS A 164 1.80 8.74 -6.35
CA LYS A 164 0.41 9.20 -6.50
C LYS A 164 -0.43 8.20 -7.28
N LYS A 165 0.07 7.73 -8.44
CA LYS A 165 -0.66 6.77 -9.27
C LYS A 165 -0.86 5.42 -8.57
N ILE A 166 0.15 4.92 -7.85
CA ILE A 166 0.04 3.65 -7.13
C ILE A 166 -0.97 3.74 -5.98
N LEU A 167 -1.01 4.84 -5.25
CA LEU A 167 -2.03 5.06 -4.21
C LEU A 167 -3.43 5.20 -4.81
N GLU A 168 -3.58 5.90 -5.93
CA GLU A 168 -4.87 5.98 -6.64
C GLU A 168 -5.33 4.61 -7.13
N ILE A 169 -4.41 3.76 -7.61
CA ILE A 169 -4.70 2.37 -7.98
C ILE A 169 -5.13 1.59 -6.73
N TYR A 170 -4.41 1.70 -5.62
CA TYR A 170 -4.76 1.04 -4.36
C TYR A 170 -6.18 1.37 -3.90
N LYS A 171 -6.51 2.66 -3.84
CA LYS A 171 -7.86 3.13 -3.48
C LYS A 171 -8.95 2.56 -4.38
N LYS A 172 -8.68 2.45 -5.68
CA LYS A 172 -9.64 1.85 -6.63
C LYS A 172 -9.77 0.35 -6.46
N GLU A 173 -8.69 -0.36 -6.12
CA GLU A 173 -8.74 -1.81 -5.89
C GLU A 173 -9.41 -2.14 -4.54
N GLN A 174 -9.20 -1.35 -3.48
CA GLN A 174 -9.85 -1.61 -2.18
C GLN A 174 -11.38 -1.48 -2.24
N GLU A 175 -11.91 -0.62 -3.10
CA GLU A 175 -13.35 -0.47 -3.30
C GLU A 175 -14.01 -1.70 -3.94
N LYS A 176 -13.21 -2.64 -4.48
CA LYS A 176 -13.70 -3.87 -5.12
C LYS A 176 -13.74 -5.06 -4.15
N ILE A 177 -13.21 -4.89 -2.93
CA ILE A 177 -13.18 -5.96 -1.94
C ILE A 177 -14.56 -6.13 -1.35
N ASP A 178 -15.01 -7.38 -1.26
CA ASP A 178 -16.16 -7.73 -0.43
C ASP A 178 -15.73 -7.79 1.05
N LEU A 179 -16.19 -6.79 1.81
CA LEU A 179 -15.93 -6.68 3.25
C LEU A 179 -17.00 -7.40 4.09
N LYS A 180 -18.08 -7.91 3.48
CA LYS A 180 -19.18 -8.54 4.23
C LYS A 180 -18.71 -9.73 5.09
N PRO A 181 -17.89 -10.68 4.58
CA PRO A 181 -17.45 -11.80 5.39
C PRO A 181 -16.68 -11.37 6.65
N LEU A 182 -15.89 -10.30 6.54
CA LEU A 182 -15.17 -9.72 7.67
C LEU A 182 -16.15 -9.19 8.74
N PHE A 183 -17.16 -8.42 8.32
CA PHE A 183 -18.13 -7.86 9.26
C PHE A 183 -19.04 -8.92 9.89
N GLU A 184 -19.40 -9.98 9.15
CA GLU A 184 -20.14 -11.12 9.69
C GLU A 184 -19.33 -11.84 10.79
N GLU A 185 -18.04 -12.10 10.55
CA GLU A 185 -17.16 -12.71 11.55
C GLU A 185 -16.99 -11.80 12.78
N LEU A 186 -16.78 -10.49 12.56
CA LEU A 186 -16.63 -9.53 13.66
C LEU A 186 -17.90 -9.41 14.51
N LYS A 187 -19.09 -9.57 13.90
CA LYS A 187 -20.38 -9.61 14.62
C LYS A 187 -20.49 -10.84 15.51
N GLU A 188 -20.07 -12.00 15.03
CA GLU A 188 -20.07 -13.24 15.83
C GLU A 188 -19.12 -13.14 17.03
N LEU A 189 -17.96 -12.50 16.83
CA LEU A 189 -16.93 -12.37 17.86
C LEU A 189 -17.19 -11.22 18.84
N ASN A 190 -17.85 -10.15 18.38
CA ASN A 190 -18.16 -8.96 19.18
C ASN A 190 -19.65 -8.56 19.00
N PRO A 191 -20.61 -9.29 19.61
CA PRO A 191 -22.05 -9.06 19.41
C PRO A 191 -22.52 -7.66 19.81
N GLU A 192 -21.79 -6.99 20.70
CA GLU A 192 -22.06 -5.62 21.16
C GLU A 192 -21.60 -4.55 20.16
N THR A 193 -20.79 -4.92 19.17
CA THR A 193 -20.38 -4.00 18.09
C THR A 193 -21.53 -3.89 17.09
N ASN A 194 -22.16 -2.71 17.02
CA ASN A 194 -23.23 -2.44 16.06
C ASN A 194 -22.66 -2.32 14.63
N VAL A 195 -22.50 -3.46 13.96
CA VAL A 195 -22.10 -3.56 12.54
C VAL A 195 -23.28 -3.83 11.60
N ASP A 196 -24.49 -4.04 12.13
CA ASP A 196 -25.69 -4.41 11.37
C ASP A 196 -26.00 -3.41 10.26
N PHE A 197 -25.91 -2.11 10.58
CA PHE A 197 -26.14 -1.05 9.61
C PHE A 197 -25.16 -1.10 8.42
N ILE A 198 -23.90 -1.51 8.63
CA ILE A 198 -22.94 -1.66 7.52
C ILE A 198 -23.25 -2.92 6.71
N ILE A 199 -23.57 -4.04 7.37
CA ILE A 199 -23.90 -5.27 6.66
C ILE A 199 -25.08 -5.02 5.72
N ASP A 200 -26.13 -4.36 6.20
CA ASP A 200 -27.31 -4.00 5.41
C ASP A 200 -26.95 -3.08 4.22
N LEU A 201 -26.03 -2.12 4.40
CA LEU A 201 -25.60 -1.22 3.34
C LEU A 201 -24.64 -1.87 2.31
N LEU A 202 -24.00 -2.99 2.67
CA LEU A 202 -23.20 -3.79 1.74
C LEU A 202 -24.08 -4.73 0.89
N GLU A 203 -25.37 -4.88 1.20
CA GLU A 203 -26.35 -5.70 0.43
C GLU A 203 -27.01 -4.96 -0.74
N ASP A 204 -26.95 -3.62 -0.78
CA ASP A 204 -27.58 -2.72 -1.79
C ASP A 204 -26.61 -2.10 -2.82
#